data_AF-A0A4R0QTY0-F1
#
_entry.id   AF-A0A4R0QTY0-F1
#
_cell.length_a   1.000
_cell.length_b   1.000
_cell.length_c   1.000
_cell.angle_alpha   90.00
_cell.angle_beta   90.00
_cell.angle_gamma   90.00
#
_symmetry.space_group_name_H-M   'P 1'
#
loop_
_entity.id
_entity.type
_entity.pdbx_description
1 polymer ?
#
loop_
_entity_poly.entity_id
_entity_poly.type
_entity_poly.pdbx_seq_one_letter_code
_entity_poly.pdbx_strand_id
1 'polypeptide(L)'
;MPRPDRCDGFTLVELLMAASLGSLLFGVLLQLLLGDLRLGAAMAARLQARSQQQRTLALLRAELAMAHGVDLDPYPSAQWPCGLAGRRPVLAIATDPADPDGRGRAIVYSVGSAPSSIWRGQVLMRCGPAYSLDGLPSLESRFQNRVLLDSLPEGAEAGLIARRDPALPVLHLTLEQALSPSGRVRTTAAL
;
A
#
# COMPACT_ATOMS: atom_id res chain seq x y z
N MET A 1 -2.63 -46.32 67.07
CA MET A 1 -3.09 -47.01 65.84
C MET A 1 -3.47 -45.97 64.81
N PRO A 2 -2.68 -45.77 63.73
CA PRO A 2 -3.10 -44.94 62.61
C PRO A 2 -4.01 -45.77 61.67
N ARG A 3 -5.10 -45.16 61.19
CA ARG A 3 -5.93 -45.73 60.12
C ARG A 3 -5.16 -45.64 58.80
N PRO A 4 -5.22 -46.65 57.92
CA PRO A 4 -4.71 -46.50 56.57
C PRO A 4 -5.62 -45.51 55.82
N ASP A 5 -5.05 -44.38 55.39
CA ASP A 5 -5.68 -43.52 54.40
C ASP A 5 -5.83 -44.32 53.10
N ARG A 6 -7.07 -44.56 52.68
CA ARG A 6 -7.36 -45.10 51.35
C ARG A 6 -6.95 -44.06 50.33
N CYS A 7 -5.84 -44.28 49.64
CA CYS A 7 -5.59 -43.65 48.35
C CYS A 7 -6.55 -44.27 47.34
N ASP A 8 -7.79 -43.78 47.29
CA ASP A 8 -8.71 -44.10 46.18
C ASP A 8 -8.11 -43.44 44.91
N GLY A 9 -7.49 -44.26 44.05
CA GLY A 9 -6.94 -43.82 42.77
C GLY A 9 -8.03 -43.59 41.72
N PHE A 10 -7.75 -42.74 40.74
CA PHE A 10 -8.68 -42.48 39.64
C PHE A 10 -8.95 -43.73 38.82
N THR A 11 -10.21 -43.94 38.47
CA THR A 11 -10.57 -44.99 37.51
C THR A 11 -10.12 -44.59 36.10
N LEU A 12 -9.90 -45.58 35.23
CA LEU A 12 -9.55 -45.35 33.82
C LEU A 12 -10.56 -44.41 33.13
N VAL A 13 -11.85 -44.55 33.46
CA VAL A 13 -12.92 -43.71 32.90
C VAL A 13 -12.80 -42.26 33.36
N GLU A 14 -12.49 -42.01 34.63
CA GLU A 14 -12.26 -40.65 35.14
C GLU A 14 -11.03 -40.01 34.49
N LEU A 15 -9.95 -40.77 34.28
CA LEU A 15 -8.76 -40.28 33.56
C LEU A 15 -9.07 -39.93 32.11
N LEU A 16 -9.82 -40.78 31.39
CA LEU A 16 -10.23 -40.50 30.01
C LEU A 16 -11.18 -39.30 29.93
N MET A 17 -12.07 -39.14 30.91
CA MET A 17 -12.97 -37.99 30.99
C MET A 17 -12.21 -36.70 31.28
N ALA A 18 -11.31 -36.70 32.25
CA ALA A 18 -10.45 -35.56 32.55
C ALA A 18 -9.55 -35.19 31.36
N ALA A 19 -8.95 -36.18 30.69
CA ALA A 19 -8.11 -35.97 29.52
C ALA A 19 -8.91 -35.39 28.33
N SER A 20 -10.12 -35.88 28.08
CA SER A 20 -10.97 -35.36 27.00
C SER A 20 -11.46 -33.93 27.28
N LEU A 21 -11.89 -33.64 28.52
CA LEU A 21 -12.26 -32.28 28.94
C LEU A 21 -11.08 -31.30 28.87
N GLY A 22 -9.90 -31.71 29.35
CA GLY A 22 -8.69 -30.91 29.26
C GLY A 22 -8.28 -30.63 27.82
N SER A 23 -8.38 -31.61 26.94
CA SER A 23 -8.09 -31.46 25.51
C SER A 23 -9.06 -30.52 24.81
N LEU A 24 -10.36 -30.60 25.13
CA LEU A 24 -11.38 -29.70 24.61
C LEU A 24 -11.13 -28.26 25.06
N LEU A 25 -10.87 -28.04 26.35
CA LEU A 25 -10.57 -26.72 26.91
C LEU A 25 -9.30 -26.13 26.28
N PHE A 26 -8.22 -26.93 26.18
CA PHE A 26 -6.98 -26.52 25.55
C PHE A 26 -7.19 -26.16 24.07
N GLY A 27 -7.98 -26.96 23.35
CA GLY A 27 -8.35 -26.67 21.97
C GLY A 27 -9.06 -25.33 21.81
N VAL A 28 -10.01 -25.01 22.69
CA VAL A 28 -10.71 -23.71 22.70
C VAL A 28 -9.74 -22.56 22.98
N LEU A 29 -8.88 -22.69 23.99
CA LEU A 29 -7.88 -21.66 24.32
C LEU A 29 -6.91 -21.42 23.15
N LEU A 30 -6.48 -22.49 22.48
CA LEU A 30 -5.63 -22.39 21.30
C LEU A 30 -6.33 -21.65 20.16
N GLN A 31 -7.61 -21.94 19.90
CA GLN A 31 -8.39 -21.23 18.88
C GLN A 31 -8.53 -19.74 19.17
N LEU A 32 -8.73 -19.37 20.44
CA LEU A 32 -8.79 -17.96 20.86
C LEU A 32 -7.46 -17.24 20.60
N LEU A 33 -6.34 -17.84 21.01
CA LEU A 33 -5.00 -17.28 20.77
C LEU A 33 -4.70 -17.12 19.27
N LEU A 34 -5.04 -18.12 18.45
CA LEU A 34 -4.89 -18.01 17.00
C LEU A 34 -5.78 -16.91 16.40
N GLY A 35 -6.98 -16.70 16.95
CA GLY A 35 -7.87 -15.61 16.57
C GLY A 35 -7.23 -14.25 16.81
N ASP A 36 -6.71 -14.02 18.01
CA ASP A 36 -6.06 -12.76 18.38
C ASP A 36 -4.81 -12.46 17.54
N LEU A 37 -3.98 -13.49 17.27
CA LEU A 37 -2.82 -13.34 16.40
C LEU A 37 -3.21 -12.92 14.97
N ARG A 38 -4.29 -13.50 14.43
CA ARG A 38 -4.79 -13.14 13.09
C ARG A 38 -5.31 -11.69 13.06
N LEU A 39 -6.02 -11.27 14.09
CA LEU A 39 -6.51 -9.89 14.23
C LEU A 39 -5.35 -8.89 14.34
N GLY A 40 -4.36 -9.20 15.17
CA GLY A 40 -3.15 -8.39 15.34
C GLY A 40 -2.38 -8.23 14.03
N ALA A 41 -2.18 -9.31 13.28
CA ALA A 41 -1.52 -9.28 11.98
C ALA A 41 -2.29 -8.43 10.96
N ALA A 42 -3.61 -8.56 10.91
CA ALA A 42 -4.46 -7.77 10.01
C ALA A 42 -4.40 -6.26 10.34
N MET A 43 -4.40 -5.91 11.62
CA MET A 43 -4.26 -4.51 12.06
C MET A 43 -2.90 -3.94 11.72
N ALA A 44 -1.81 -4.68 11.98
CA ALA A 44 -0.46 -4.27 11.63
C ALA A 44 -0.30 -4.02 10.13
N ALA A 45 -0.82 -4.93 9.29
CA ALA A 45 -0.81 -4.77 7.83
C ALA A 45 -1.55 -3.50 7.39
N ARG A 46 -2.68 -3.18 8.02
CA ARG A 46 -3.48 -1.97 7.72
C ARG A 46 -2.73 -0.69 8.10
N LEU A 47 -2.06 -0.67 9.26
CA LEU A 47 -1.25 0.47 9.69
C LEU A 47 -0.04 0.69 8.78
N GLN A 48 0.64 -0.38 8.39
CA GLN A 48 1.75 -0.32 7.45
C GLN A 48 1.30 0.25 6.09
N ALA A 49 0.19 -0.24 5.55
CA ALA A 49 -0.37 0.25 4.29
C ALA A 49 -0.72 1.75 4.35
N ARG A 50 -1.36 2.19 5.46
CA ARG A 50 -1.64 3.62 5.69
C ARG A 50 -0.36 4.45 5.74
N SER A 51 0.68 3.98 6.45
CA SER A 51 1.97 4.68 6.52
C SER A 51 2.61 4.82 5.13
N GLN A 52 2.57 3.77 4.32
CA GLN A 52 3.09 3.80 2.94
C GLN A 52 2.30 4.78 2.05
N GLN A 53 0.96 4.79 2.14
CA GLN A 53 0.12 5.74 1.42
C GLN A 53 0.41 7.19 1.84
N GLN A 54 0.56 7.45 3.13
CA GLN A 54 0.87 8.79 3.64
C GLN A 54 2.24 9.29 3.14
N ARG A 55 3.27 8.43 3.15
CA ARG A 55 4.59 8.78 2.60
C ARG A 55 4.52 9.06 1.09
N THR A 56 3.71 8.29 0.37
CA THR A 56 3.50 8.49 -1.08
C THR A 56 2.78 9.82 -1.36
N LEU A 57 1.76 10.17 -0.58
CA LEU A 57 1.08 11.47 -0.70
C LEU A 57 1.99 12.64 -0.31
N ALA A 58 2.85 12.47 0.70
CA ALA A 58 3.84 13.47 1.06
C ALA A 58 4.87 13.69 -0.06
N LEU A 59 5.31 12.62 -0.73
CA LEU A 59 6.17 12.71 -1.91
C LEU A 59 5.48 13.48 -3.05
N LEU A 60 4.25 13.09 -3.40
CA LEU A 60 3.44 13.76 -4.41
C LEU A 60 3.25 15.24 -4.08
N ARG A 61 2.97 15.59 -2.82
CA ARG A 61 2.82 16.97 -2.36
C ARG A 61 4.10 17.77 -2.57
N ALA A 62 5.25 17.20 -2.20
CA ALA A 62 6.53 17.87 -2.36
C ALA A 62 6.81 18.16 -3.84
N GLU A 63 6.52 17.22 -4.74
CA GLU A 63 6.71 17.42 -6.18
C GLU A 63 5.73 18.41 -6.79
N LEU A 64 4.47 18.36 -6.38
CA LEU A 64 3.47 19.35 -6.80
C LEU A 64 3.85 20.78 -6.37
N ALA A 65 4.53 20.94 -5.23
CA ALA A 65 5.01 22.25 -4.78
C ALA A 65 6.09 22.86 -5.69
N MET A 66 6.79 22.03 -6.48
CA MET A 66 7.81 22.47 -7.46
C MET A 66 7.26 22.48 -8.89
N ALA A 67 5.97 22.21 -9.08
CA ALA A 67 5.38 22.08 -10.40
C ALA A 67 5.25 23.43 -11.11
N HIS A 68 5.60 23.45 -12.40
CA HIS A 68 5.26 24.57 -13.29
C HIS A 68 3.92 24.35 -14.02
N GLY A 69 3.42 23.12 -14.00
CA GLY A 69 2.15 22.74 -14.57
C GLY A 69 1.79 21.31 -14.16
N VAL A 70 0.49 21.00 -14.21
CA VAL A 70 -0.03 19.70 -13.82
C VAL A 70 -1.09 19.27 -14.81
N ASP A 71 -0.87 18.10 -15.41
CA ASP A 71 -1.83 17.45 -16.29
C ASP A 71 -2.41 16.18 -15.62
N LEU A 72 -3.73 16.03 -15.70
CA LEU A 72 -4.48 14.93 -15.09
C LEU A 72 -4.93 13.97 -16.18
N ASP A 73 -4.72 12.66 -15.95
CA ASP A 73 -4.98 11.60 -16.93
C ASP A 73 -4.43 11.93 -18.34
N PRO A 74 -3.14 12.30 -18.45
CA PRO A 74 -2.56 12.73 -19.72
C PRO A 74 -2.53 11.59 -20.73
N TYR A 75 -2.56 11.90 -22.02
CA TYR A 75 -2.42 10.86 -23.05
C TYR A 75 -1.00 10.25 -23.02
N PRO A 76 -0.85 8.91 -23.13
CA PRO A 76 0.47 8.28 -23.19
C PRO A 76 1.34 8.87 -24.30
N SER A 77 2.51 9.42 -23.94
CA SER A 77 3.44 10.04 -24.89
C SER A 77 4.74 9.26 -25.00
N ALA A 78 5.25 9.12 -26.23
CA ALA A 78 6.59 8.59 -26.48
C ALA A 78 7.71 9.57 -26.13
N GLN A 79 7.38 10.84 -25.89
CA GLN A 79 8.33 11.89 -25.53
C GLN A 79 8.68 11.89 -24.04
N TRP A 80 7.96 11.10 -23.23
CA TRP A 80 8.22 11.03 -21.80
C TRP A 80 9.57 10.40 -21.48
N PRO A 81 10.22 10.83 -20.38
CA PRO A 81 11.59 10.42 -20.08
C PRO A 81 11.74 8.93 -19.75
N CYS A 82 10.64 8.26 -19.36
CA CYS A 82 10.62 6.82 -19.16
C CYS A 82 9.44 6.18 -19.90
N GLY A 83 9.66 4.95 -20.39
CA GLY A 83 8.58 4.14 -20.95
C GLY A 83 7.61 3.66 -19.87
N LEU A 84 6.30 3.79 -20.13
CA LEU A 84 5.25 3.34 -19.20
C LEU A 84 4.88 1.87 -19.34
N ALA A 85 5.35 1.16 -20.37
CA ALA A 85 5.08 -0.26 -20.60
C ALA A 85 3.58 -0.62 -20.47
N GLY A 86 2.70 0.18 -21.10
CA GLY A 86 1.25 -0.03 -21.09
C GLY A 86 0.53 0.40 -19.81
N ARG A 87 1.22 0.93 -18.79
CA ARG A 87 0.57 1.50 -17.60
C ARG A 87 -0.17 2.78 -17.96
N ARG A 88 -1.31 2.99 -17.31
CA ARG A 88 -2.13 4.20 -17.44
C ARG A 88 -1.45 5.35 -16.70
N PRO A 89 -1.05 6.43 -17.37
CA PRO A 89 -0.64 7.65 -16.69
C PRO A 89 -1.85 8.30 -16.00
N VAL A 90 -1.65 8.78 -14.77
CA VAL A 90 -2.72 9.40 -13.95
C VAL A 90 -2.41 10.87 -13.69
N LEU A 91 -1.13 11.21 -13.55
CA LEU A 91 -0.68 12.55 -13.20
C LEU A 91 0.67 12.79 -13.86
N ALA A 92 0.79 13.89 -14.60
CA ALA A 92 2.07 14.42 -15.06
C ALA A 92 2.33 15.78 -14.41
N ILE A 93 3.52 15.93 -13.85
CA ILE A 93 3.97 17.16 -13.18
C ILE A 93 5.09 17.76 -14.02
N ALA A 94 4.84 18.90 -14.65
CA ALA A 94 5.84 19.61 -15.45
C ALA A 94 6.92 20.20 -14.54
N THR A 95 8.18 19.86 -14.84
CA THR A 95 9.36 20.31 -14.07
C THR A 95 10.16 21.40 -14.76
N ASP A 96 9.79 21.76 -15.98
CA ASP A 96 10.44 22.80 -16.78
C ASP A 96 9.44 23.93 -17.05
N PRO A 97 9.74 25.19 -16.69
CA PRO A 97 8.85 26.32 -16.94
C PRO A 97 8.63 26.60 -18.44
N ALA A 98 9.52 26.13 -19.32
CA ALA A 98 9.36 26.26 -20.77
C ALA A 98 8.38 25.23 -21.36
N ASP A 99 8.05 24.17 -20.61
CA ASP A 99 7.11 23.10 -21.01
C ASP A 99 6.08 22.85 -19.89
N PRO A 100 5.18 23.81 -19.62
CA PRO A 100 4.18 23.70 -18.56
C PRO A 100 3.15 22.59 -18.83
N ASP A 101 3.00 22.15 -20.09
CA ASP A 101 2.17 21.02 -20.47
C ASP A 101 2.80 19.65 -20.12
N GLY A 102 4.08 19.62 -19.72
CA GLY A 102 4.75 18.40 -19.28
C GLY A 102 4.92 17.34 -20.37
N ARG A 103 5.12 17.76 -21.62
CA ARG A 103 5.21 16.85 -22.78
C ARG A 103 6.57 16.16 -22.87
N GLY A 104 7.64 16.85 -22.47
CA GLY A 104 9.02 16.38 -22.48
C GLY A 104 9.55 16.04 -21.09
N ARG A 105 9.75 17.05 -20.21
CA ARG A 105 10.36 16.86 -18.88
C ARG A 105 9.31 16.94 -17.77
N ALA A 106 8.60 15.84 -17.58
CA ALA A 106 7.59 15.70 -16.53
C ALA A 106 7.82 14.49 -15.63
N ILE A 107 7.51 14.66 -14.35
CA ILE A 107 7.39 13.53 -13.41
C ILE A 107 6.03 12.90 -13.64
N VAL A 108 6.03 11.64 -14.07
CA VAL A 108 4.80 10.93 -14.46
C VAL A 108 4.50 9.83 -13.46
N TYR A 109 3.30 9.87 -12.90
CA TYR A 109 2.73 8.82 -12.08
C TYR A 109 1.80 7.96 -12.92
N SER A 110 2.02 6.65 -12.90
CA SER A 110 1.24 5.69 -13.68
C SER A 110 0.82 4.48 -12.86
N VAL A 111 -0.33 3.92 -13.20
CA VAL A 111 -0.90 2.73 -12.54
C VAL A 111 -1.05 1.62 -13.57
N GLY A 112 -0.70 0.39 -13.19
CA GLY A 112 -0.99 -0.78 -14.00
C GLY A 112 -0.08 -1.95 -13.66
N SER A 113 0.20 -2.78 -14.66
CA SER A 113 0.97 -4.01 -14.49
C SER A 113 2.36 -3.76 -13.90
N ALA A 114 2.71 -4.63 -12.95
CA ALA A 114 4.00 -4.64 -12.32
C ALA A 114 5.14 -4.92 -13.32
N PRO A 115 6.35 -4.38 -13.08
CA PRO A 115 7.49 -4.62 -13.96
C PRO A 115 8.08 -6.04 -13.84
N SER A 116 7.72 -6.81 -12.82
CA SER A 116 8.18 -8.18 -12.58
C SER A 116 7.23 -8.94 -11.65
N SER A 117 7.45 -10.24 -11.46
CA SER A 117 6.56 -11.13 -10.69
C SER A 117 6.71 -11.04 -9.16
N ILE A 118 7.65 -10.23 -8.66
CA ILE A 118 7.85 -10.07 -7.20
C ILE A 118 6.75 -9.23 -6.54
N TRP A 119 5.97 -8.52 -7.35
CA TRP A 119 4.88 -7.64 -6.92
C TRP A 119 3.56 -8.41 -6.88
N ARG A 120 2.67 -8.04 -5.95
CA ARG A 120 1.47 -8.82 -5.66
C ARG A 120 0.26 -8.45 -6.52
N GLY A 121 0.33 -7.36 -7.27
CA GLY A 121 -0.76 -6.89 -8.13
C GLY A 121 -0.34 -5.71 -9.00
N GLN A 122 -1.28 -4.81 -9.27
CA GLN A 122 -0.94 -3.55 -9.94
C GLN A 122 -0.07 -2.68 -9.03
N VAL A 123 0.73 -1.82 -9.66
CA VAL A 123 1.68 -0.93 -8.97
C VAL A 123 1.40 0.52 -9.32
N LEU A 124 1.65 1.40 -8.35
CA LEU A 124 1.87 2.82 -8.63
C LEU A 124 3.34 3.01 -8.96
N MET A 125 3.62 3.47 -10.16
CA MET A 125 4.97 3.74 -10.63
C MET A 125 5.17 5.23 -10.85
N ARG A 126 6.33 5.73 -10.43
CA ARG A 126 6.82 7.07 -10.70
C ARG A 126 7.95 6.99 -11.72
N CYS A 127 7.81 7.70 -12.83
CA CYS A 127 8.90 8.10 -13.70
C CYS A 127 9.31 9.51 -13.31
N GLY A 128 10.53 9.70 -12.81
CA GLY A 128 10.99 11.02 -12.39
C GLY A 128 12.48 11.05 -12.13
N PRO A 129 13.05 12.23 -11.85
CA PRO A 129 14.44 12.37 -11.48
C PRO A 129 14.72 11.59 -10.19
N ALA A 130 15.97 11.16 -10.02
CA ALA A 130 16.42 10.61 -8.75
C ALA A 130 16.49 11.70 -7.68
N TYR A 131 16.39 11.28 -6.42
CA TYR A 131 16.61 12.16 -5.27
C TYR A 131 18.08 12.13 -4.86
N SER A 132 18.64 13.29 -4.49
CA SER A 132 19.95 13.39 -3.89
C SER A 132 19.93 12.89 -2.43
N LEU A 133 21.11 12.80 -1.81
CA LEU A 133 21.24 12.48 -0.39
C LEU A 133 20.56 13.52 0.53
N ASP A 134 20.37 14.74 0.03
CA ASP A 134 19.67 15.82 0.73
C ASP A 134 18.15 15.72 0.62
N GLY A 135 17.64 14.72 -0.10
CA GLY A 135 16.20 14.51 -0.29
C GLY A 135 15.56 15.47 -1.31
N LEU A 136 16.36 16.14 -2.14
CA LEU A 136 15.89 17.00 -3.22
C LEU A 136 15.91 16.26 -4.58
N PRO A 137 14.96 16.51 -5.48
CA PRO A 137 15.00 15.93 -6.82
C PRO A 137 16.15 16.53 -7.62
N SER A 138 17.00 15.68 -8.17
CA SER A 138 18.05 16.09 -9.10
C SER A 138 17.47 16.18 -10.50
N LEU A 139 16.91 17.34 -10.86
CA LEU A 139 16.20 17.50 -12.14
C LEU A 139 17.08 17.20 -13.36
N GLU A 140 18.40 17.41 -13.25
CA GLU A 140 19.39 17.08 -14.29
C GLU A 140 19.78 15.59 -14.37
N SER A 141 19.36 14.80 -13.38
CA SER A 141 19.61 13.36 -13.40
C SER A 141 18.73 12.65 -14.43
N ARG A 142 19.16 11.45 -14.83
CA ARG A 142 18.32 10.56 -15.64
C ARG A 142 17.05 10.20 -14.87
N PHE A 143 15.92 10.33 -15.56
CA PHE A 143 14.64 9.90 -15.04
C PHE A 143 14.62 8.39 -14.93
N GLN A 144 14.01 7.90 -13.85
CA GLN A 144 13.97 6.48 -13.51
C GLN A 144 12.54 6.08 -13.17
N ASN A 145 12.16 4.91 -13.66
CA ASN A 145 10.94 4.22 -13.25
C ASN A 145 11.16 3.55 -11.90
N ARG A 146 10.35 3.92 -10.90
CA ARG A 146 10.36 3.29 -9.57
C ARG A 146 8.94 2.96 -9.12
N VAL A 147 8.76 1.75 -8.61
CA VAL A 147 7.52 1.37 -7.93
C VAL A 147 7.47 2.08 -6.58
N LEU A 148 6.38 2.81 -6.34
CA LEU A 148 6.12 3.51 -5.07
C LEU A 148 5.20 2.70 -4.17
N LEU A 149 4.16 2.11 -4.74
CA LEU A 149 3.19 1.29 -4.03
C LEU A 149 2.87 0.03 -4.82
N ASP A 150 2.68 -1.06 -4.09
CA ASP A 150 2.27 -2.37 -4.60
C ASP A 150 0.83 -2.69 -4.17
N SER A 151 0.27 -3.77 -4.71
CA SER A 151 -1.04 -4.31 -4.36
C SER A 151 -2.16 -3.31 -4.61
N LEU A 152 -2.06 -2.52 -5.69
CA LEU A 152 -3.17 -1.67 -6.11
C LEU A 152 -4.32 -2.53 -6.66
N PRO A 153 -5.58 -2.12 -6.43
CA PRO A 153 -6.73 -2.77 -7.05
C PRO A 153 -6.67 -2.65 -8.58
N GLU A 154 -7.17 -3.67 -9.27
CA GLU A 154 -7.33 -3.62 -10.72
C GLU A 154 -8.53 -2.75 -11.12
N GLY A 155 -8.39 -2.01 -12.21
CA GLY A 155 -9.47 -1.21 -12.80
C GLY A 155 -8.97 0.08 -13.43
N ALA A 156 -9.70 0.57 -14.44
CA ALA A 156 -9.33 1.79 -15.17
C ALA A 156 -9.34 3.06 -14.31
N GLU A 157 -10.10 3.10 -13.21
CA GLU A 157 -10.13 4.21 -12.25
C GLU A 157 -9.73 3.79 -10.84
N ALA A 158 -8.92 2.74 -10.71
CA ALA A 158 -8.52 2.19 -9.42
C ALA A 158 -7.04 2.51 -9.12
N GLY A 159 -6.66 2.45 -7.85
CA GLY A 159 -5.28 2.68 -7.42
C GLY A 159 -4.99 4.14 -7.07
N LEU A 160 -4.31 4.87 -7.96
CA LEU A 160 -4.18 6.33 -7.85
C LEU A 160 -5.28 7.00 -8.67
N ILE A 161 -5.99 7.93 -8.03
CA ILE A 161 -7.02 8.75 -8.64
C ILE A 161 -6.67 10.21 -8.33
N ALA A 162 -6.54 11.03 -9.37
CA ALA A 162 -6.28 12.45 -9.25
C ALA A 162 -7.47 13.23 -9.81
N ARG A 163 -8.02 14.18 -9.05
CA ARG A 163 -9.14 15.02 -9.49
C ARG A 163 -8.88 16.46 -9.11
N ARG A 164 -9.20 17.39 -10.00
CA ARG A 164 -9.19 18.81 -9.70
C ARG A 164 -10.42 19.17 -8.89
N ASP A 165 -10.26 19.99 -7.85
CA ASP A 165 -11.40 20.57 -7.16
C ASP A 165 -12.09 21.60 -8.07
N PRO A 166 -13.44 21.58 -8.18
CA PRO A 166 -14.16 22.49 -9.08
C PRO A 166 -14.15 23.95 -8.62
N ALA A 167 -13.96 24.21 -7.32
CA ALA A 167 -14.06 25.54 -6.73
C ALA A 167 -12.73 26.07 -6.20
N LEU A 168 -11.79 25.18 -5.88
CA LEU A 168 -10.51 25.53 -5.25
C LEU A 168 -9.32 25.14 -6.15
N PRO A 169 -8.19 25.86 -6.06
CA PRO A 169 -6.98 25.52 -6.79
C PRO A 169 -6.22 24.37 -6.12
N VAL A 170 -6.91 23.28 -5.75
CA VAL A 170 -6.33 22.11 -5.07
C VAL A 170 -6.60 20.83 -5.86
N LEU A 171 -5.74 19.84 -5.67
CA LEU A 171 -5.87 18.51 -6.27
C LEU A 171 -6.26 17.49 -5.21
N HIS A 172 -7.39 16.81 -5.43
CA HIS A 172 -7.78 15.66 -4.63
C HIS A 172 -7.08 14.42 -5.15
N LEU A 173 -6.10 13.94 -4.40
CA LEU A 173 -5.42 12.68 -4.67
C LEU A 173 -5.97 11.59 -3.75
N THR A 174 -6.39 10.48 -4.34
CA THR A 174 -6.82 9.28 -3.63
C THR A 174 -5.91 8.12 -3.98
N LEU A 175 -5.42 7.43 -2.96
CA LEU A 175 -4.67 6.18 -3.07
C LEU A 175 -5.47 5.02 -2.51
N GLU A 176 -5.58 3.96 -3.30
CA GLU A 176 -6.22 2.70 -2.94
C GLU A 176 -5.20 1.55 -2.98
N GLN A 177 -5.23 0.68 -1.98
CA GLN A 177 -4.48 -0.57 -1.95
C GLN A 177 -5.37 -1.71 -1.48
N ALA A 178 -5.22 -2.86 -2.13
CA ALA A 178 -5.78 -4.13 -1.72
C ALA A 178 -4.88 -4.78 -0.66
N LEU A 179 -5.48 -5.22 0.43
CA LEU A 179 -4.83 -6.00 1.47
C LEU A 179 -5.51 -7.36 1.54
N SER A 180 -4.79 -8.41 1.22
CA SER A 180 -5.26 -9.77 1.47
C SER A 180 -4.77 -10.22 2.85
N PRO A 181 -5.65 -10.68 3.77
CA PRO A 181 -7.11 -10.83 3.67
C PRO A 181 -7.91 -9.62 4.19
N SER A 182 -7.26 -8.53 4.63
CA SER A 182 -7.85 -7.45 5.41
C SER A 182 -8.63 -6.38 4.63
N GLY A 183 -8.95 -6.63 3.36
CA GLY A 183 -9.84 -5.83 2.53
C GLY A 183 -9.12 -4.76 1.73
N ARG A 184 -9.58 -3.51 1.81
CA ARG A 184 -8.98 -2.36 1.10
C ARG A 184 -8.66 -1.23 2.07
N VAL A 185 -7.60 -0.50 1.76
CA VAL A 185 -7.24 0.75 2.42
C VAL A 185 -7.23 1.87 1.40
N ARG A 186 -7.95 2.95 1.74
CA ARG A 186 -8.07 4.16 0.93
C ARG A 186 -7.67 5.36 1.78
N THR A 187 -6.83 6.22 1.22
CA THR A 187 -6.45 7.51 1.81
C THR A 187 -6.62 8.59 0.75
N THR A 188 -7.23 9.70 1.14
CA THR A 188 -7.45 10.86 0.27
C THR A 188 -6.79 12.08 0.90
N ALA A 189 -6.13 12.91 0.09
CA ALA A 189 -5.57 14.19 0.49
C ALA A 189 -5.89 15.26 -0.55
N ALA A 190 -6.20 16.46 -0.08
CA ALA A 190 -6.21 17.67 -0.90
C ALA A 190 -4.80 18.28 -0.84
N LEU A 191 -4.15 18.35 -2.00
CA LEU A 191 -2.78 18.86 -2.17
C LEU A 191 -2.77 20.19 -2.89
#